data_AF-A0A1V6I5B4-F1
#
_entry.id   AF-A0A1V6I5B4-F1
#
_cell.length_a   1.000
_cell.length_b   1.000
_cell.length_c   1.000
_cell.angle_alpha   90.00
_cell.angle_beta   90.00
_cell.angle_gamma   90.00
#
_symmetry.space_group_name_H-M   'P 1'
#
loop_
_entity.id
_entity.type
_entity.pdbx_description
1 polymer ?
#
loop_
_entity_poly.entity_id
_entity_poly.type
_entity_poly.pdbx_seq_one_letter_code
_entity_poly.pdbx_strand_id
1 'polypeptide(L)'
;MKSFCVLGLFLISTLPFLPFNPYTVTPPGTTRLNDSLFVDICELSVSDWNEYSFWLKRMYGEDSDEYKACFPDSTVWRKSIYEQVAKSYFKHPAYYNFPIVGITYEQAVAYCEWRSIQVNYMLYARQNKLAYSLKDDTVGIPQIYKYRLPSKQEWEVIASLGFSKKTLKQIEKSYNPNIYNLIYPRHQGENATNAINLNTTAKVNSFWTNLIGCYHIFGNVAEMTDTKGLAKGGAWLHNAYEVTVDRDFYYKGSQDWVGVRCVCEKVMKSEKEIARDSLRQAKLERKFQRDSIKQEKLLQKQERKRGDDSDEDDD
;
A
#
# COMPACT_ATOMS: atom_id res chain seq x y z
N MET A 1 51.79 16.36 -46.77
CA MET A 1 50.84 15.36 -46.22
C MET A 1 49.55 16.10 -45.87
N LYS A 2 48.41 15.70 -46.46
CA LYS A 2 47.11 16.37 -46.27
C LYS A 2 46.49 15.87 -44.96
N SER A 3 46.25 16.76 -44.00
CA SER A 3 45.52 16.43 -42.77
C SER A 3 44.02 16.45 -43.05
N PHE A 4 43.37 15.29 -42.96
CA PHE A 4 41.92 15.16 -42.99
C PHE A 4 41.36 15.47 -41.59
N CYS A 5 40.60 16.55 -41.47
CA CYS A 5 39.79 16.83 -40.29
C CYS A 5 38.50 16.01 -40.39
N VAL A 6 38.36 14.96 -39.59
CA VAL A 6 37.11 14.20 -39.46
C VAL A 6 36.25 14.94 -38.43
N LEU A 7 35.26 15.70 -38.91
CA LEU A 7 34.19 16.22 -38.07
C LEU A 7 33.28 15.07 -37.65
N GLY A 8 33.41 14.63 -36.39
CA GLY A 8 32.47 13.72 -35.76
C GLY A 8 31.13 14.40 -35.52
N LEU A 9 30.10 14.03 -36.28
CA LEU A 9 28.72 14.37 -36.01
C LEU A 9 28.26 13.61 -34.75
N PHE A 10 28.23 14.30 -33.61
CA PHE A 10 27.51 13.83 -32.43
C PHE A 10 26.00 13.96 -32.69
N LEU A 11 25.38 12.87 -33.12
CA LEU A 11 23.93 12.70 -33.04
C LEU A 11 23.55 12.61 -31.56
N ILE A 12 23.24 13.76 -30.95
CA ILE A 12 22.51 13.81 -29.69
C ILE A 12 21.11 13.29 -30.01
N SER A 13 20.87 12.00 -29.80
CA SER A 13 19.53 11.44 -29.85
C SER A 13 18.73 12.05 -28.71
N THR A 14 18.00 13.12 -28.99
CA THR A 14 16.91 13.60 -28.14
C THR A 14 15.79 12.58 -28.26
N LEU A 15 15.93 11.44 -27.58
CA LEU A 15 14.77 10.60 -27.28
C LEU A 15 13.75 11.54 -26.63
N PRO A 16 12.56 11.74 -27.22
CA PRO A 16 11.56 12.60 -26.63
C PRO A 16 11.30 12.02 -25.23
N PHE A 17 11.49 12.86 -24.21
CA PHE A 17 11.10 12.55 -22.85
C PHE A 17 9.63 12.14 -22.91
N LEU A 18 9.34 10.84 -22.88
CA LEU A 18 7.97 10.39 -22.82
C LEU A 18 7.44 10.87 -21.47
N PRO A 19 6.42 11.76 -21.45
CA PRO A 19 5.88 12.24 -20.20
C PRO A 19 5.34 11.03 -19.43
N PHE A 20 5.70 10.94 -18.14
CA PHE A 20 5.17 9.92 -17.25
C PHE A 20 3.64 9.98 -17.28
N ASN A 21 3.01 8.88 -17.69
CA ASN A 21 1.56 8.76 -17.73
C ASN A 21 1.08 8.02 -16.47
N PRO A 22 0.52 8.72 -15.46
CA PRO A 22 0.09 8.07 -14.22
C PRO A 22 -1.04 7.04 -14.45
N TYR A 23 -1.74 7.10 -15.59
CA TYR A 23 -2.80 6.15 -15.93
C TYR A 23 -2.28 4.77 -16.36
N THR A 24 -0.98 4.59 -16.57
CA THR A 24 -0.39 3.27 -16.91
C THR A 24 0.34 2.63 -15.74
N VAL A 25 0.41 3.30 -14.59
CA VAL A 25 1.20 2.88 -13.43
C VAL A 25 0.37 1.96 -12.53
N THR A 26 0.87 0.75 -12.25
CA THR A 26 0.27 -0.10 -11.22
C THR A 26 0.44 0.56 -9.85
N PRO A 27 -0.64 0.76 -9.08
CA PRO A 27 -0.56 1.34 -7.74
C PRO A 27 0.39 0.52 -6.83
N PRO A 28 1.16 1.15 -5.94
CA PRO A 28 2.15 0.45 -5.11
C PRO A 28 1.53 -0.70 -4.29
N GLY A 29 2.22 -1.84 -4.26
CA GLY A 29 1.80 -3.02 -3.49
C GLY A 29 0.62 -3.79 -4.08
N THR A 30 0.16 -3.44 -5.29
CA THR A 30 -1.01 -4.06 -5.93
C THR A 30 -0.67 -4.91 -7.14
N THR A 31 -1.56 -5.85 -7.45
CA THR A 31 -1.64 -6.54 -8.73
C THR A 31 -2.93 -6.14 -9.46
N ARG A 32 -2.96 -6.32 -10.79
CA ARG A 32 -4.10 -5.94 -11.62
C ARG A 32 -5.12 -7.08 -11.66
N LEU A 33 -6.38 -6.80 -11.32
CA LEU A 33 -7.49 -7.74 -11.54
C LEU A 33 -8.12 -7.53 -12.93
N ASN A 34 -8.37 -6.27 -13.30
CA ASN A 34 -8.87 -5.86 -14.61
C ASN A 34 -8.40 -4.44 -14.96
N ASP A 35 -8.96 -3.83 -16.01
CA ASP A 35 -8.50 -2.52 -16.50
C ASP A 35 -8.71 -1.37 -15.51
N SER A 36 -9.73 -1.47 -14.65
CA SER A 36 -10.10 -0.44 -13.67
C SER A 36 -9.89 -0.84 -12.21
N LEU A 37 -9.61 -2.11 -11.92
CA LEU A 37 -9.46 -2.60 -10.54
C LEU A 37 -8.14 -3.32 -10.29
N PHE A 38 -7.50 -2.91 -9.19
CA PHE A 38 -6.29 -3.49 -8.65
C PHE A 38 -6.56 -4.03 -7.24
N VAL A 39 -5.73 -4.95 -6.78
CA VAL A 39 -5.88 -5.64 -5.50
C VAL A 39 -4.53 -5.67 -4.80
N ASP A 40 -4.48 -5.43 -3.50
CA ASP A 40 -3.24 -5.65 -2.74
C ASP A 40 -2.74 -7.09 -2.89
N ILE A 41 -1.43 -7.23 -3.03
CA ILE A 41 -0.76 -8.53 -3.18
C ILE A 41 -0.91 -9.37 -1.90
N CYS A 42 -1.00 -8.76 -0.72
CA CYS A 42 -1.10 -9.42 0.57
C CYS A 42 -2.06 -8.67 1.50
N GLU A 43 -2.40 -9.24 2.65
CA GLU A 43 -3.09 -8.47 3.69
C GLU A 43 -2.24 -7.28 4.11
N LEU A 44 -2.91 -6.23 4.58
CA LEU A 44 -2.28 -5.06 5.17
C LEU A 44 -1.42 -5.49 6.35
N SER A 45 -0.15 -5.08 6.37
CA SER A 45 0.80 -5.50 7.40
C SER A 45 0.89 -4.51 8.57
N VAL A 46 1.49 -4.96 9.67
CA VAL A 46 1.86 -4.06 10.78
C VAL A 46 2.77 -2.94 10.31
N SER A 47 3.68 -3.19 9.36
CA SER A 47 4.55 -2.15 8.77
C SER A 47 3.75 -1.07 8.05
N ASP A 48 2.76 -1.47 7.25
CA ASP A 48 1.92 -0.53 6.50
C ASP A 48 1.08 0.33 7.46
N TRP A 49 0.60 -0.28 8.55
CA TRP A 49 -0.11 0.46 9.61
C TRP A 49 0.80 1.43 10.36
N ASN A 50 2.05 1.04 10.60
CA ASN A 50 3.04 1.91 11.24
C ASN A 50 3.37 3.13 10.35
N GLU A 51 3.38 2.99 9.03
CA GLU A 51 3.52 4.12 8.11
C GLU A 51 2.34 5.10 8.25
N TYR A 52 1.11 4.58 8.28
CA TYR A 52 -0.10 5.39 8.50
C TYR A 52 -0.07 6.11 9.86
N SER A 53 0.22 5.37 10.92
CA SER A 53 0.33 5.90 12.28
C SER A 53 1.42 6.97 12.39
N PHE A 54 2.59 6.75 11.77
CA PHE A 54 3.67 7.72 11.72
C PHE A 54 3.26 8.99 10.98
N TRP A 55 2.54 8.86 9.86
CA TRP A 55 2.01 10.00 9.12
C TRP A 55 1.04 10.82 9.99
N LEU A 56 0.08 10.17 10.66
CA LEU A 56 -0.85 10.84 11.57
C LEU A 56 -0.13 11.59 12.68
N LYS A 57 0.85 10.95 13.34
CA LYS A 57 1.69 11.59 14.37
C LYS A 57 2.35 12.86 13.85
N ARG A 58 2.89 12.81 12.63
CA ARG A 58 3.62 13.94 12.04
C ARG A 58 2.68 15.06 11.62
N MET A 59 1.47 14.75 11.17
CA MET A 59 0.52 15.74 10.66
C MET A 59 -0.29 16.42 11.76
N TYR A 60 -0.76 15.63 12.73
CA TYR A 60 -1.67 16.12 13.77
C TYR A 60 -0.99 16.26 15.14
N GLY A 61 0.18 15.65 15.33
CA GLY A 61 0.91 15.64 16.60
C GLY A 61 0.64 14.38 17.42
N GLU A 62 1.55 14.09 18.35
CA GLU A 62 1.51 12.90 19.21
C GLU A 62 0.33 12.88 20.18
N ASP A 63 -0.19 14.05 20.54
CA ASP A 63 -1.32 14.18 21.46
C ASP A 63 -2.69 14.28 20.77
N SER A 64 -2.72 14.25 19.44
CA SER A 64 -3.95 14.36 18.66
C SER A 64 -4.90 13.17 18.82
N ASP A 65 -6.19 13.44 18.69
CA ASP A 65 -7.22 12.40 18.72
C ASP A 65 -7.08 11.46 17.51
N GLU A 66 -6.69 11.98 16.34
CA GLU A 66 -6.45 11.21 15.12
C GLU A 66 -5.34 10.18 15.32
N TYR A 67 -4.20 10.60 15.89
CA TYR A 67 -3.11 9.68 16.17
C TYR A 67 -3.47 8.64 17.24
N LYS A 68 -4.12 9.04 18.33
CA LYS A 68 -4.54 8.12 19.38
C LYS A 68 -5.59 7.12 18.89
N ALA A 69 -6.51 7.56 18.04
CA ALA A 69 -7.59 6.73 17.50
C ALA A 69 -7.12 5.69 16.48
N CYS A 70 -5.89 5.78 15.94
CA CYS A 70 -5.37 4.79 14.99
C CYS A 70 -4.76 3.56 15.65
N PHE A 71 -4.57 3.54 16.98
CA PHE A 71 -3.93 2.41 17.64
C PHE A 71 -4.79 1.14 17.59
N PRO A 72 -4.23 -0.01 17.15
CA PRO A 72 -4.92 -1.29 17.24
C PRO A 72 -5.18 -1.69 18.69
N ASP A 73 -6.33 -2.30 18.93
CA ASP A 73 -6.67 -2.88 20.22
C ASP A 73 -5.87 -4.16 20.44
N SER A 74 -4.80 -4.07 21.24
CA SER A 74 -3.99 -5.24 21.62
C SER A 74 -4.69 -6.22 22.56
N THR A 75 -5.83 -5.84 23.17
CA THR A 75 -6.54 -6.70 24.12
C THR A 75 -7.28 -7.85 23.45
N VAL A 76 -7.48 -7.79 22.13
CA VAL A 76 -8.06 -8.89 21.33
C VAL A 76 -7.29 -10.21 21.51
N TRP A 77 -5.99 -10.12 21.75
CA TRP A 77 -5.12 -11.27 21.99
C TRP A 77 -5.22 -11.86 23.40
N ARG A 78 -5.81 -11.17 24.39
CA ARG A 78 -5.88 -11.62 25.80
C ARG A 78 -6.75 -12.85 26.01
N LYS A 79 -7.69 -13.11 25.08
CA LYS A 79 -8.52 -14.32 25.10
C LYS A 79 -7.82 -15.52 24.46
N SER A 80 -6.69 -15.30 23.80
CA SER A 80 -5.89 -16.36 23.20
C SER A 80 -4.84 -16.86 24.20
N ILE A 81 -4.37 -18.10 24.03
CA ILE A 81 -3.21 -18.62 24.78
C ILE A 81 -1.89 -17.87 24.47
N TYR A 82 -1.95 -16.77 23.72
CA TYR A 82 -0.83 -16.00 23.19
C TYR A 82 -0.72 -14.60 23.80
N GLU A 83 -1.09 -14.42 25.07
CA GLU A 83 -0.93 -13.14 25.79
C GLU A 83 0.51 -12.57 25.70
N GLN A 84 1.52 -13.43 25.58
CA GLN A 84 2.91 -13.01 25.36
C GLN A 84 3.15 -12.39 23.97
N VAL A 85 2.45 -12.88 22.93
CA VAL A 85 2.45 -12.30 21.57
C VAL A 85 1.79 -10.93 21.58
N ALA A 86 0.70 -10.78 22.34
CA ALA A 86 -0.07 -9.53 22.45
C ALA A 86 0.78 -8.30 22.77
N LYS A 87 1.77 -8.44 23.65
CA LYS A 87 2.61 -7.33 24.12
C LYS A 87 3.53 -6.78 23.04
N SER A 88 3.92 -7.62 22.07
CA SER A 88 4.97 -7.33 21.09
C SER A 88 4.47 -7.24 19.66
N TYR A 89 3.27 -7.77 19.34
CA TYR A 89 2.77 -7.90 17.98
C TYR A 89 2.81 -6.59 17.17
N PHE A 90 2.35 -5.48 17.74
CA PHE A 90 2.32 -4.19 17.04
C PHE A 90 3.61 -3.36 17.19
N LYS A 91 4.54 -3.78 18.06
CA LYS A 91 5.70 -2.95 18.46
C LYS A 91 7.04 -3.53 18.01
N HIS A 92 7.14 -4.85 17.93
CA HIS A 92 8.41 -5.52 17.72
C HIS A 92 8.67 -5.75 16.22
N PRO A 93 9.87 -5.43 15.68
CA PRO A 93 10.18 -5.55 14.25
C PRO A 93 9.94 -6.93 13.63
N ALA A 94 10.02 -8.00 14.43
CA ALA A 94 9.74 -9.36 13.97
C ALA A 94 8.32 -9.53 13.39
N TYR A 95 7.36 -8.68 13.80
CA TYR A 95 5.97 -8.74 13.38
C TYR A 95 5.62 -7.72 12.28
N TYR A 96 6.58 -6.92 11.79
CA TYR A 96 6.29 -5.90 10.76
C TYR A 96 5.64 -6.46 9.50
N ASN A 97 6.02 -7.68 9.11
CA ASN A 97 5.45 -8.35 7.94
C ASN A 97 4.29 -9.31 8.28
N PHE A 98 3.67 -9.18 9.46
CA PHE A 98 2.48 -9.94 9.85
C PHE A 98 1.22 -9.10 9.59
N PRO A 99 0.04 -9.72 9.41
CA PRO A 99 -1.17 -8.98 9.10
C PRO A 99 -1.56 -8.06 10.26
N ILE A 100 -2.00 -6.85 9.95
CA ILE A 100 -2.63 -5.99 10.95
C ILE A 100 -3.97 -6.60 11.36
N VAL A 101 -4.18 -6.68 12.67
CA VAL A 101 -5.42 -7.14 13.31
C VAL A 101 -5.72 -6.24 14.50
N GLY A 102 -6.82 -6.45 15.21
CA GLY A 102 -7.20 -5.61 16.34
C GLY A 102 -7.66 -4.21 15.93
N ILE A 103 -7.92 -3.98 14.65
CA ILE A 103 -8.46 -2.73 14.13
C ILE A 103 -9.97 -2.84 13.88
N THR A 104 -10.67 -1.73 13.95
CA THR A 104 -12.10 -1.64 13.64
C THR A 104 -12.32 -1.43 12.14
N TYR A 105 -13.57 -1.62 11.71
CA TYR A 105 -13.99 -1.29 10.35
C TYR A 105 -13.73 0.19 10.02
N GLU A 106 -14.03 1.10 10.94
CA GLU A 106 -13.81 2.54 10.76
C GLU A 106 -12.33 2.88 10.57
N GLN A 107 -11.45 2.25 11.37
CA GLN A 107 -10.00 2.41 11.22
C GLN A 107 -9.52 1.91 9.85
N ALA A 108 -10.04 0.76 9.38
CA ALA A 108 -9.70 0.20 8.08
C ALA A 108 -10.14 1.12 6.91
N VAL A 109 -11.33 1.72 7.00
CA VAL A 109 -11.83 2.69 6.03
C VAL A 109 -10.97 3.95 6.04
N ALA A 110 -10.65 4.49 7.21
CA ALA A 110 -9.78 5.67 7.33
C ALA A 110 -8.38 5.43 6.73
N TYR A 111 -7.82 4.23 6.90
CA TYR A 111 -6.58 3.82 6.25
C TYR A 111 -6.70 3.83 4.71
N CYS A 112 -7.79 3.29 4.16
CA CYS A 112 -8.04 3.30 2.71
C CYS A 112 -8.12 4.73 2.15
N GLU A 113 -8.80 5.63 2.85
CA GLU A 113 -8.90 7.04 2.48
C GLU A 113 -7.53 7.73 2.51
N TRP A 114 -6.77 7.54 3.58
CA TRP A 114 -5.41 8.04 3.70
C TRP A 114 -4.51 7.53 2.57
N ARG A 115 -4.53 6.22 2.29
CA ARG A 115 -3.71 5.62 1.23
C ARG A 115 -4.07 6.15 -0.14
N SER A 116 -5.34 6.42 -0.40
CA SER A 116 -5.80 7.09 -1.62
C SER A 116 -5.14 8.46 -1.80
N ILE A 117 -5.13 9.28 -0.75
CA ILE A 117 -4.51 10.61 -0.79
C ILE A 117 -2.99 10.47 -1.00
N GLN A 118 -2.32 9.63 -0.22
CA GLN A 118 -0.85 9.50 -0.27
C GLN A 118 -0.34 8.93 -1.59
N VAL A 119 -1.00 7.90 -2.13
CA VAL A 119 -0.58 7.31 -3.41
C VAL A 119 -0.78 8.29 -4.57
N ASN A 120 -1.92 9.00 -4.61
CA ASN A 120 -2.14 10.02 -5.64
C ASN A 120 -1.12 11.16 -5.52
N TYR A 121 -0.82 11.61 -4.30
CA TYR A 121 0.21 12.62 -4.08
C TYR A 121 1.60 12.13 -4.51
N MET A 122 1.98 10.91 -4.14
CA MET A 122 3.26 10.31 -4.51
C MET A 122 3.40 10.23 -6.04
N LEU A 123 2.37 9.78 -6.76
CA LEU A 123 2.37 9.71 -8.22
C LEU A 123 2.47 11.09 -8.85
N TYR A 124 1.71 12.06 -8.34
CA TYR A 124 1.76 13.45 -8.78
C TYR A 124 3.14 14.07 -8.56
N ALA A 125 3.71 13.93 -7.36
CA ALA A 125 5.04 14.43 -7.03
C ALA A 125 6.12 13.81 -7.92
N ARG A 126 6.06 12.49 -8.15
CA ARG A 126 6.97 11.79 -9.06
C ARG A 126 6.87 12.29 -10.49
N GLN A 127 5.65 12.48 -11.00
CA GLN A 127 5.41 13.00 -12.35
C GLN A 127 6.00 14.39 -12.53
N ASN A 128 5.84 15.25 -11.52
CA ASN A 128 6.25 16.65 -11.55
C ASN A 128 7.66 16.89 -10.96
N LYS A 129 8.39 15.81 -10.63
CA LYS A 129 9.72 15.86 -9.99
C LYS A 129 9.76 16.74 -8.74
N LEU A 130 8.68 16.76 -7.97
CA LEU A 130 8.58 17.52 -6.73
C LEU A 130 9.24 16.73 -5.60
N ALA A 131 9.96 17.44 -4.73
CA ALA A 131 10.34 16.87 -3.44
C ALA A 131 9.07 16.52 -2.66
N TYR A 132 9.01 15.30 -2.12
CA TYR A 132 7.90 14.90 -1.27
C TYR A 132 7.85 15.81 -0.05
N SER A 133 6.76 16.58 0.06
CA SER A 133 6.52 17.52 1.14
C SER A 133 5.30 17.03 1.91
N LEU A 134 5.46 16.93 3.23
CA LEU A 134 4.36 16.58 4.13
C LEU A 134 3.49 17.80 4.47
N LYS A 135 3.78 18.99 3.92
CA LYS A 135 2.89 20.14 4.08
C LYS A 135 1.67 19.97 3.17
N ASP A 136 0.50 20.02 3.80
CA ASP A 136 -0.82 19.82 3.22
C ASP A 136 -1.16 20.91 2.19
N ASP A 137 -0.73 20.68 0.96
CA ASP A 137 -1.31 21.35 -0.22
C ASP A 137 -1.80 20.24 -1.17
N THR A 138 -2.70 19.39 -0.66
CA THR A 138 -3.38 18.36 -1.46
C THR A 138 -4.37 18.93 -2.48
N VAL A 139 -4.61 20.24 -2.38
CA VAL A 139 -5.56 21.03 -3.16
C VAL A 139 -5.18 21.05 -4.64
N GLY A 140 -5.69 20.08 -5.39
CA GLY A 140 -5.54 19.99 -6.84
C GLY A 140 -4.74 18.84 -7.36
N ILE A 141 -4.35 17.92 -6.48
CA ILE A 141 -3.82 16.63 -6.88
C ILE A 141 -4.94 15.83 -7.55
N PRO A 142 -4.73 15.35 -8.78
CA PRO A 142 -5.67 14.45 -9.42
C PRO A 142 -5.89 13.19 -8.59
N GLN A 143 -7.15 12.89 -8.24
CA GLN A 143 -7.52 11.61 -7.63
C GLN A 143 -7.69 10.56 -8.75
N ILE A 144 -6.62 9.84 -9.05
CA ILE A 144 -6.56 8.80 -10.08
C ILE A 144 -6.90 7.43 -9.48
N TYR A 145 -6.43 7.19 -8.25
CA TYR A 145 -6.62 5.93 -7.55
C TYR A 145 -7.42 6.11 -6.27
N LYS A 146 -8.41 5.24 -6.07
CA LYS A 146 -9.22 5.19 -4.85
C LYS A 146 -9.07 3.81 -4.21
N TYR A 147 -8.42 3.76 -3.07
CA TYR A 147 -8.35 2.58 -2.22
C TYR A 147 -9.61 2.47 -1.37
N ARG A 148 -10.09 1.24 -1.21
CA ARG A 148 -11.24 0.89 -0.37
C ARG A 148 -11.19 -0.58 0.01
N LEU A 149 -12.05 -0.98 0.93
CA LEU A 149 -12.33 -2.40 1.17
C LEU A 149 -13.00 -3.02 -0.07
N PRO A 150 -12.73 -4.30 -0.38
CA PRO A 150 -13.39 -5.01 -1.46
C PRO A 150 -14.87 -5.20 -1.15
N SER A 151 -15.71 -5.20 -2.18
CA SER A 151 -17.05 -5.79 -2.04
C SER A 151 -16.93 -7.30 -1.85
N LYS A 152 -17.97 -7.92 -1.29
CA LYS A 152 -18.03 -9.40 -1.19
C LYS A 152 -17.79 -10.05 -2.56
N GLN A 153 -18.43 -9.54 -3.61
CA GLN A 153 -18.33 -10.10 -4.95
C GLN A 153 -16.93 -9.93 -5.55
N GLU A 154 -16.30 -8.77 -5.36
CA GLU A 154 -14.91 -8.55 -5.80
C GLU A 154 -13.96 -9.54 -5.12
N TRP A 155 -14.12 -9.72 -3.81
CA TRP A 155 -13.34 -10.69 -3.05
C TRP A 155 -13.53 -12.12 -3.56
N GLU A 156 -14.77 -12.54 -3.80
CA GLU A 156 -15.10 -13.89 -4.30
C GLU A 156 -14.54 -14.14 -5.71
N VAL A 157 -14.53 -13.11 -6.57
CA VAL A 157 -13.87 -13.18 -7.88
C VAL A 157 -12.38 -13.44 -7.71
N ILE A 158 -11.69 -12.71 -6.83
CA ILE A 158 -10.24 -12.87 -6.57
C ILE A 158 -9.95 -14.27 -6.04
N ALA A 159 -10.79 -14.78 -5.13
CA ALA A 159 -10.66 -16.11 -4.55
C ALA A 159 -10.88 -17.24 -5.55
N SER A 160 -11.71 -17.02 -6.57
CA SER A 160 -12.04 -18.02 -7.59
C SER A 160 -10.98 -18.21 -8.68
N LEU A 161 -9.96 -17.35 -8.74
CA LEU A 161 -8.94 -17.39 -9.80
C LEU A 161 -8.03 -18.63 -9.76
N GLY A 162 -7.97 -19.32 -8.62
CA GLY A 162 -7.12 -20.49 -8.42
C GLY A 162 -5.64 -20.20 -8.58
N PHE A 163 -4.85 -21.22 -8.94
CA PHE A 163 -3.39 -21.17 -9.00
C PHE A 163 -2.87 -21.24 -10.43
N SER A 164 -1.69 -20.67 -10.67
CA SER A 164 -0.97 -20.91 -11.93
C SER A 164 -0.48 -22.36 -12.02
N LYS A 165 -0.30 -22.88 -13.25
CA LYS A 165 0.30 -24.23 -13.47
C LYS A 165 1.68 -24.37 -12.82
N LYS A 166 2.45 -23.28 -12.78
CA LYS A 166 3.77 -23.25 -12.13
C LYS A 166 3.62 -23.41 -10.61
N THR A 167 2.69 -22.68 -10.01
CA THR A 167 2.42 -22.74 -8.57
C THR A 167 1.92 -24.13 -8.16
N LEU A 168 0.99 -24.72 -8.92
CA LEU A 168 0.49 -26.07 -8.66
C LEU A 168 1.62 -27.11 -8.63
N LYS A 169 2.53 -27.07 -9.60
CA LYS A 169 3.71 -27.96 -9.62
C LYS A 169 4.67 -27.74 -8.45
N GLN A 170 4.71 -26.54 -7.87
CA GLN A 170 5.53 -26.25 -6.69
C GLN A 170 4.85 -26.76 -5.41
N ILE A 171 3.52 -26.60 -5.31
CA ILE A 171 2.71 -27.15 -4.22
C ILE A 171 2.85 -28.68 -4.17
N GLU A 172 2.71 -29.36 -5.31
CA GLU A 172 2.87 -30.82 -5.42
C GLU A 172 4.23 -31.34 -4.94
N LYS A 173 5.28 -30.51 -5.03
CA LYS A 173 6.64 -30.84 -4.59
C LYS A 173 6.96 -30.39 -3.16
N SER A 174 6.05 -29.66 -2.52
CA SER A 174 6.25 -29.08 -1.20
C SER A 174 6.20 -30.17 -0.12
N TYR A 175 7.13 -30.11 0.83
CA TYR A 175 7.08 -30.94 2.03
C TYR A 175 5.97 -30.51 3.00
N ASN A 176 5.55 -29.24 2.94
CA ASN A 176 4.40 -28.75 3.70
C ASN A 176 3.14 -28.90 2.82
N PRO A 177 2.19 -29.77 3.19
CA PRO A 177 0.96 -29.98 2.45
C PRO A 177 -0.06 -28.85 2.67
N ASN A 178 0.13 -28.00 3.69
CA ASN A 178 -0.80 -26.91 3.99
C ASN A 178 -0.60 -25.76 2.98
N ILE A 179 -1.60 -25.56 2.12
CA ILE A 179 -1.60 -24.51 1.09
C ILE A 179 -1.87 -23.13 1.69
N TYR A 180 -2.60 -23.09 2.82
CA TYR A 180 -3.01 -21.88 3.53
C TYR A 180 -2.70 -21.99 5.01
N ASN A 181 -2.67 -20.84 5.70
CA ASN A 181 -2.58 -20.80 7.16
C ASN A 181 -3.97 -21.00 7.78
N LEU A 182 -4.40 -22.26 7.91
CA LEU A 182 -5.69 -22.70 8.45
C LEU A 182 -5.46 -23.92 9.36
N ILE A 183 -6.48 -24.29 10.14
CA ILE A 183 -6.45 -25.56 10.88
C ILE A 183 -6.81 -26.69 9.93
N TYR A 184 -5.94 -27.68 9.81
CA TYR A 184 -6.23 -28.94 9.13
C TYR A 184 -6.48 -30.03 10.19
N PRO A 185 -7.75 -30.40 10.45
CA PRO A 185 -8.07 -31.50 11.36
C PRO A 185 -7.43 -32.78 10.87
N ARG A 186 -6.76 -33.51 11.77
CA ARG A 186 -6.21 -34.83 11.45
C ARG A 186 -7.34 -35.84 11.26
N HIS A 187 -7.23 -36.70 10.24
CA HIS A 187 -8.00 -37.93 10.23
C HIS A 187 -7.41 -38.92 11.26
N GLN A 188 -8.24 -39.74 11.91
CA GLN A 188 -7.75 -40.77 12.83
C GLN A 188 -6.76 -41.70 12.09
N GLY A 189 -5.53 -41.80 12.60
CA GLY A 189 -4.48 -42.66 12.05
C GLY A 189 -3.38 -41.96 11.24
N GLU A 190 -3.46 -40.65 11.01
CA GLU A 190 -2.40 -39.90 10.31
C GLU A 190 -1.21 -39.58 11.24
N ASN A 191 0.00 -39.96 10.82
CA ASN A 191 1.25 -39.66 11.52
C ASN A 191 1.47 -38.13 11.61
N ALA A 192 1.88 -37.65 12.79
CA ALA A 192 1.95 -36.24 13.16
C ALA A 192 2.98 -35.37 12.40
N THR A 193 3.61 -35.89 11.34
CA THR A 193 4.90 -35.36 10.87
C THR A 193 4.83 -34.38 9.71
N ASN A 194 3.69 -34.21 9.03
CA ASN A 194 3.68 -33.45 7.77
C ASN A 194 2.88 -32.13 7.81
N ALA A 195 1.81 -32.00 8.60
CA ALA A 195 1.01 -30.78 8.65
C ALA A 195 1.52 -29.81 9.74
N ILE A 196 1.98 -28.62 9.33
CA ILE A 196 2.32 -27.54 10.27
C ILE A 196 1.06 -26.73 10.50
N ASN A 197 0.33 -27.04 11.57
CA ASN A 197 -0.70 -26.14 12.08
C ASN A 197 0.01 -25.00 12.83
N LEU A 198 0.03 -23.82 12.22
CA LEU A 198 0.48 -22.62 12.92
C LEU A 198 -0.62 -22.23 13.91
N ASN A 199 -0.17 -21.98 15.12
CA ASN A 199 -1.04 -21.61 16.23
C ASN A 199 -1.36 -20.10 16.23
N THR A 200 -0.95 -19.36 15.19
CA THR A 200 -1.14 -17.91 15.06
C THR A 200 -0.98 -17.49 13.60
N THR A 201 -1.14 -16.20 13.34
CA THR A 201 -0.84 -15.54 12.05
C THR A 201 0.59 -15.84 11.56
N ALA A 202 0.78 -15.73 10.25
CA ALA A 202 2.05 -15.86 9.56
C ALA A 202 2.37 -14.56 8.81
N LYS A 203 3.58 -14.47 8.25
CA LYS A 203 3.96 -13.33 7.41
C LYS A 203 3.02 -13.20 6.20
N VAL A 204 2.62 -11.99 5.86
CA VAL A 204 1.64 -11.69 4.80
C VAL A 204 2.12 -12.12 3.39
N ASN A 205 3.42 -12.35 3.21
CA ASN A 205 4.02 -12.83 1.96
C ASN A 205 4.53 -14.29 2.05
N SER A 206 3.98 -15.07 2.97
CA SER A 206 4.23 -16.51 3.07
C SER A 206 3.14 -17.32 2.36
N PHE A 207 3.34 -18.62 2.20
CA PHE A 207 2.47 -19.53 1.43
C PHE A 207 2.40 -19.19 -0.07
N TRP A 208 1.41 -19.73 -0.77
CA TRP A 208 1.32 -19.72 -2.22
C TRP A 208 0.41 -18.60 -2.73
N THR A 209 0.77 -18.04 -3.88
CA THR A 209 -0.03 -16.99 -4.53
C THR A 209 -1.06 -17.56 -5.50
N ASN A 210 -2.22 -16.91 -5.61
CA ASN A 210 -3.19 -17.20 -6.66
C ASN A 210 -2.68 -16.77 -8.05
N LEU A 211 -3.50 -16.93 -9.09
CA LEU A 211 -3.14 -16.65 -10.49
C LEU A 211 -2.64 -15.22 -10.74
N ILE A 212 -3.14 -14.23 -10.00
CA ILE A 212 -2.74 -12.82 -10.14
C ILE A 212 -1.66 -12.40 -9.14
N GLY A 213 -1.15 -13.33 -8.33
CA GLY A 213 -0.05 -13.06 -7.41
C GLY A 213 -0.47 -12.70 -5.99
N CYS A 214 -1.75 -12.82 -5.61
CA CYS A 214 -2.19 -12.54 -4.25
C CYS A 214 -1.88 -13.69 -3.29
N TYR A 215 -1.23 -13.40 -2.16
CA TYR A 215 -1.02 -14.30 -1.03
C TYR A 215 -2.26 -14.34 -0.12
N HIS A 216 -2.43 -15.43 0.63
CA HIS A 216 -3.41 -15.55 1.73
C HIS A 216 -4.83 -15.09 1.40
N ILE A 217 -5.32 -15.38 0.19
CA ILE A 217 -6.76 -15.19 -0.08
C ILE A 217 -7.60 -16.12 0.81
N PHE A 218 -7.05 -17.26 1.22
CA PHE A 218 -7.65 -18.07 2.27
C PHE A 218 -6.70 -18.20 3.46
N GLY A 219 -7.28 -18.18 4.65
CA GLY A 219 -6.57 -18.32 5.91
C GLY A 219 -5.75 -17.10 6.29
N ASN A 220 -4.86 -17.33 7.25
CA ASN A 220 -4.11 -16.30 7.96
C ASN A 220 -5.04 -15.36 8.74
N VAL A 221 -5.69 -14.38 8.12
CA VAL A 221 -6.74 -13.58 8.75
C VAL A 221 -7.93 -13.43 7.81
N ALA A 222 -9.14 -13.39 8.37
CA ALA A 222 -10.32 -13.09 7.58
C ALA A 222 -10.29 -11.61 7.15
N GLU A 223 -10.66 -11.31 5.92
CA GLU A 223 -10.50 -9.98 5.36
C GLU A 223 -11.84 -9.23 5.38
N MET A 224 -11.86 -8.03 5.99
CA MET A 224 -13.05 -7.17 5.99
C MET A 224 -13.50 -6.83 4.56
N THR A 225 -14.81 -6.86 4.31
CA THR A 225 -15.42 -6.33 3.09
C THR A 225 -15.93 -4.91 3.29
N ASP A 226 -16.44 -4.27 2.23
CA ASP A 226 -17.15 -2.98 2.29
C ASP A 226 -18.47 -3.00 3.07
N THR A 227 -18.86 -4.16 3.60
CA THR A 227 -20.02 -4.34 4.46
C THR A 227 -19.53 -4.52 5.89
N LYS A 228 -19.76 -3.51 6.74
CA LYS A 228 -19.33 -3.55 8.15
C LYS A 228 -19.81 -4.81 8.86
N GLY A 229 -18.88 -5.51 9.51
CA GLY A 229 -19.16 -6.75 10.24
C GLY A 229 -19.17 -8.02 9.38
N LEU A 230 -18.88 -7.92 8.08
CA LEU A 230 -18.68 -9.06 7.18
C LEU A 230 -17.22 -9.16 6.75
N ALA A 231 -16.66 -10.36 6.87
CA ALA A 231 -15.33 -10.73 6.41
C ALA A 231 -15.38 -12.03 5.58
N LYS A 232 -14.32 -12.28 4.81
CA LYS A 232 -14.17 -13.43 3.92
C LYS A 232 -12.82 -14.13 4.12
N GLY A 233 -12.67 -15.35 3.63
CA GLY A 233 -11.38 -16.06 3.57
C GLY A 233 -10.99 -16.90 4.78
N GLY A 234 -11.69 -16.77 5.91
CA GLY A 234 -11.32 -17.49 7.14
C GLY A 234 -9.97 -17.03 7.70
N ALA A 235 -9.50 -17.67 8.77
CA ALA A 235 -8.32 -17.22 9.52
C ALA A 235 -7.59 -18.42 10.11
N TRP A 236 -6.39 -18.21 10.67
CA TRP A 236 -5.54 -19.25 11.27
C TRP A 236 -6.25 -20.18 12.28
N LEU A 237 -7.36 -19.76 12.88
CA LEU A 237 -8.17 -20.54 13.82
C LEU A 237 -9.34 -21.33 13.20
N HIS A 238 -9.63 -21.13 11.92
CA HIS A 238 -10.74 -21.77 11.22
C HIS A 238 -10.32 -23.10 10.58
N ASN A 239 -11.26 -24.05 10.55
CA ASN A 239 -11.08 -25.33 9.91
C ASN A 239 -11.02 -25.16 8.38
N ALA A 240 -9.96 -25.66 7.75
CA ALA A 240 -9.72 -25.55 6.32
C ALA A 240 -10.88 -26.11 5.46
N TYR A 241 -11.61 -27.11 5.96
CA TYR A 241 -12.73 -27.71 5.24
C TYR A 241 -14.02 -26.89 5.29
N GLU A 242 -14.08 -25.87 6.15
CA GLU A 242 -15.24 -24.97 6.31
C GLU A 242 -15.03 -23.62 5.61
N VAL A 243 -13.81 -23.37 5.13
CA VAL A 243 -13.41 -22.14 4.47
C VAL A 243 -13.57 -22.31 2.95
N THR A 244 -14.64 -21.76 2.41
CA THR A 244 -14.94 -21.75 0.96
C THR A 244 -15.07 -20.31 0.44
N VAL A 245 -15.08 -20.14 -0.88
CA VAL A 245 -15.24 -18.82 -1.54
C VAL A 245 -16.49 -18.11 -1.03
N ASP A 246 -17.62 -18.81 -0.98
CA ASP A 246 -18.94 -18.30 -0.64
C ASP A 246 -19.17 -18.16 0.87
N ARG A 247 -18.30 -18.76 1.71
CA ARG A 247 -18.43 -18.70 3.17
C ARG A 247 -18.27 -17.27 3.69
N ASP A 248 -19.22 -16.83 4.50
CA ASP A 248 -19.19 -15.54 5.18
C ASP A 248 -18.74 -15.71 6.64
N PHE A 249 -17.95 -14.75 7.12
CA PHE A 249 -17.48 -14.68 8.50
C PHE A 249 -17.94 -13.37 9.12
N TYR A 250 -18.81 -13.45 10.13
CA TYR A 250 -19.33 -12.25 10.80
C TYR A 250 -18.49 -11.90 12.02
N TYR A 251 -18.25 -10.60 12.22
CA TYR A 251 -17.48 -10.10 13.34
C TYR A 251 -18.09 -8.84 13.95
N LYS A 252 -17.71 -8.54 15.20
CA LYS A 252 -18.10 -7.33 15.91
C LYS A 252 -16.87 -6.67 16.53
N GLY A 253 -16.72 -5.37 16.32
CA GLY A 253 -15.56 -4.63 16.82
C GLY A 253 -14.25 -5.13 16.22
N SER A 254 -13.14 -4.91 16.93
CA SER A 254 -11.82 -5.45 16.62
C SER A 254 -11.73 -6.94 16.97
N GLN A 255 -10.97 -7.70 16.18
CA GLN A 255 -10.71 -9.13 16.41
C GLN A 255 -9.23 -9.43 16.13
N ASP A 256 -8.68 -10.49 16.73
CA ASP A 256 -7.32 -11.00 16.50
C ASP A 256 -7.20 -11.88 15.23
N TRP A 257 -8.33 -12.22 14.63
CA TRP A 257 -8.44 -13.08 13.44
C TRP A 257 -9.02 -12.36 12.22
N VAL A 258 -9.38 -11.07 12.34
CA VAL A 258 -9.87 -10.24 11.23
C VAL A 258 -8.83 -9.18 10.89
N GLY A 259 -8.40 -9.16 9.64
CA GLY A 259 -7.51 -8.16 9.06
C GLY A 259 -8.14 -7.51 7.83
N VAL A 260 -7.28 -6.92 6.99
CA VAL A 260 -7.72 -6.07 5.87
C VAL A 260 -6.88 -6.34 4.63
N ARG A 261 -7.52 -6.32 3.47
CA ARG A 261 -6.89 -6.16 2.16
C ARG A 261 -7.59 -5.03 1.44
N CYS A 262 -6.86 -4.12 0.79
CA CYS A 262 -7.50 -3.10 -0.03
C CYS A 262 -7.66 -3.58 -1.47
N VAL A 263 -8.70 -3.08 -2.12
CA VAL A 263 -8.74 -2.93 -3.57
C VAL A 263 -8.52 -1.48 -3.92
N CYS A 264 -7.99 -1.24 -5.12
CA CYS A 264 -7.73 0.08 -5.65
C CYS A 264 -8.43 0.24 -6.99
N GLU A 265 -9.41 1.13 -7.02
CA GLU A 265 -10.14 1.51 -8.21
C GLU A 265 -9.41 2.64 -8.93
N LYS A 266 -9.23 2.49 -10.24
CA LYS A 266 -8.77 3.54 -11.12
C LYS A 266 -9.97 4.39 -11.53
N VAL A 267 -10.02 5.60 -11.01
CA VAL A 267 -11.09 6.57 -11.32
C VAL A 267 -10.98 6.96 -12.79
N MET A 268 -11.95 6.53 -13.60
CA MET A 268 -12.05 6.95 -14.99
C MET A 268 -12.59 8.37 -15.04
N LYS A 269 -11.79 9.30 -15.56
CA LYS A 269 -12.18 10.71 -15.73
C LYS A 269 -12.73 10.96 -17.12
N SER A 270 -13.75 11.80 -17.22
CA SER A 270 -14.21 12.33 -18.50
C SER A 270 -13.12 13.22 -19.13
N GLU A 271 -13.14 13.36 -20.46
CA GLU A 271 -12.21 14.25 -21.18
C GLU A 271 -12.24 15.70 -20.64
N LYS A 272 -13.42 16.17 -20.21
CA LYS A 272 -13.59 17.49 -19.57
C LYS A 272 -12.86 17.59 -18.23
N GLU A 273 -12.86 16.55 -17.43
CA GLU A 273 -12.15 16.52 -16.15
C GLU A 273 -10.64 16.42 -16.36
N ILE A 274 -10.21 15.62 -17.34
CA ILE A 274 -8.80 15.55 -17.76
C ILE A 274 -8.32 16.94 -18.19
N ALA A 275 -9.06 17.62 -19.07
CA ALA A 275 -8.72 18.97 -19.53
C ALA A 275 -8.67 19.99 -18.39
N ARG A 276 -9.59 19.90 -17.42
CA ARG A 276 -9.62 20.78 -16.24
C ARG A 276 -8.40 20.57 -15.34
N ASP A 277 -8.02 19.32 -15.11
CA ASP A 277 -6.83 18.97 -14.32
C ASP A 277 -5.55 19.39 -15.02
N SER A 278 -5.43 19.17 -16.34
CA SER A 278 -4.30 19.65 -17.13
C SER A 278 -4.16 21.18 -17.05
N LEU A 279 -5.27 21.92 -17.13
CA LEU A 279 -5.27 23.37 -16.96
C LEU A 279 -4.83 23.79 -15.54
N ARG A 280 -5.26 23.05 -14.51
CA ARG A 280 -4.87 23.31 -13.12
C ARG A 280 -3.39 23.03 -12.88
N GLN A 281 -2.86 21.93 -13.43
CA GLN A 281 -1.43 21.62 -13.40
C GLN A 281 -0.60 22.73 -14.06
N ALA A 282 -0.97 23.15 -15.26
CA ALA A 282 -0.28 24.24 -15.96
C ALA A 282 -0.27 25.55 -15.16
N LYS A 283 -1.32 25.84 -14.39
CA LYS A 283 -1.35 26.99 -13.47
C LYS A 283 -0.39 26.81 -12.29
N LEU A 284 -0.30 25.61 -11.73
CA LEU A 284 0.58 25.29 -10.61
C LEU A 284 2.06 25.35 -11.02
N GLU A 285 2.41 24.79 -12.17
CA GLU A 285 3.76 24.86 -12.76
C GLU A 285 4.19 26.32 -12.97
N ARG A 286 3.30 27.16 -13.54
CA ARG A 286 3.55 28.60 -13.69
C ARG A 286 3.77 29.29 -12.35
N LYS A 287 3.05 28.89 -11.30
CA LYS A 287 3.24 29.42 -9.94
C LYS A 287 4.61 29.01 -9.39
N PHE A 288 4.96 27.73 -9.44
CA PHE A 288 6.26 27.24 -9.00
C PHE A 288 7.43 27.90 -9.73
N GLN A 289 7.32 28.07 -11.05
CA GLN A 289 8.36 28.74 -11.83
C GLN A 289 8.51 30.22 -11.45
N ARG A 290 7.40 30.92 -11.17
CA ARG A 290 7.44 32.29 -10.64
C ARG A 290 8.09 32.35 -9.25
N ASP A 291 7.76 31.41 -8.37
CA ASP A 291 8.28 31.38 -7.01
C ASP A 291 9.78 31.04 -6.99
N SER A 292 10.23 30.12 -7.86
CA SER A 292 11.65 29.82 -8.08
C SER A 292 12.43 31.04 -8.56
N ILE A 293 11.94 31.74 -9.60
CA ILE A 293 12.56 32.98 -10.11
C ILE A 293 12.63 34.05 -9.01
N LYS A 294 11.60 34.16 -8.16
CA LYS A 294 11.62 35.11 -7.04
C LYS A 294 12.69 34.75 -6.01
N GLN A 295 12.85 33.47 -5.68
CA GLN A 295 13.91 33.03 -4.77
C GLN A 295 15.30 33.30 -5.34
N GLU A 296 15.53 33.00 -6.62
CA GLU A 296 16.81 33.23 -7.28
C GLU A 296 17.18 34.73 -7.28
N LYS A 297 16.22 35.60 -7.58
CA LYS A 297 16.41 37.07 -7.48
C LYS A 297 16.71 37.53 -6.06
N LEU A 298 16.11 36.90 -5.05
CA LEU A 298 16.36 37.22 -3.65
C LEU A 298 17.78 36.83 -3.23
N LEU A 299 18.23 35.64 -3.64
CA LEU A 299 19.60 35.15 -3.45
C LEU A 299 20.62 36.08 -4.11
N GLN A 300 20.43 36.43 -5.38
CA GLN A 300 21.30 37.37 -6.09
C GLN A 300 21.38 38.74 -5.40
N LYS A 301 20.26 39.23 -4.82
CA LYS A 301 20.24 40.49 -4.07
C LYS A 301 20.99 40.38 -2.73
N GLN A 302 20.95 39.23 -2.07
CA GLN A 302 21.68 38.98 -0.82
C GLN A 302 23.19 38.80 -1.06
N GLU A 303 23.58 38.21 -2.19
CA GLU A 303 24.98 38.09 -2.60
C GLU A 303 25.59 39.46 -2.94
N ARG A 304 24.87 40.31 -3.69
CA ARG A 304 25.33 41.68 -3.98
C ARG A 304 25.56 42.51 -2.72
N LYS A 305 24.64 42.46 -1.76
CA LYS A 305 24.80 43.16 -0.48
C LYS A 305 26.03 42.67 0.31
N ARG A 306 26.32 41.37 0.28
CA ARG A 306 27.49 40.80 0.96
C ARG A 306 28.82 41.14 0.28
N GLY A 307 28.81 41.42 -1.02
CA GLY A 307 29.99 41.89 -1.75
C GLY A 307 30.27 43.38 -1.52
N ASP A 308 29.22 44.21 -1.42
CA ASP A 308 29.38 45.63 -1.10
C ASP A 308 29.87 45.86 0.34
N ASP A 309 29.45 45.03 1.31
CA ASP A 309 29.88 45.12 2.72
C ASP A 309 31.34 44.65 2.95
N SER A 310 31.99 43.96 1.98
CA SER A 310 33.38 43.49 2.12
C SER A 310 34.44 44.44 1.55
N ASP A 311 34.02 45.47 0.82
CA ASP A 311 34.91 46.45 0.17
C ASP A 311 35.05 47.75 1.00
N GLU A 312 34.39 47.86 2.17
CA GLU A 312 34.44 49.05 3.06
C GLU A 312 35.43 48.91 4.25
N ASP A 313 36.14 47.78 4.40
CA ASP A 313 37.03 47.51 5.56
C ASP A 313 38.55 47.58 5.24
N ASP A 314 38.97 48.03 4.04
CA ASP A 314 40.37 48.01 3.57
C ASP A 314 41.03 49.41 3.37
N ASP A 315 40.53 50.47 4.01
CA ASP A 315 41.15 51.83 4.01
C ASP A 315 41.80 52.23 5.35
#